data_AF-A0A927Z246-F1
#
_entry.id   AF-A0A927Z246-F1
#
_cell.length_a   1.000
_cell.length_b   1.000
_cell.length_c   1.000
_cell.angle_alpha   90.00
_cell.angle_beta   90.00
_cell.angle_gamma   90.00
#
_symmetry.space_group_name_H-M   'P 1'
#
loop_
_entity.id
_entity.type
_entity.pdbx_description
1 polymer ?
#
loop_
_entity_poly.entity_id
_entity_poly.type
_entity_poly.pdbx_seq_one_letter_code
_entity_poly.pdbx_strand_id
1 'polypeptide(L)'
;MCIPNIKNAYENIVHACEKRLKELYPLGVPKEIAVRYKTELEWLEHSEFLDDFEIFRLLSEEGKKTSQYMTFRGMAPSSFLIYLLGYNRLNPLKAHYYCRKCGHLEVVNTHLFGIDLPKISCPVCNEELVGDGFNLPLESVWGTDGKKHISFDYNICSEFLPFAKRVIQKIYPENEVVSYGLMVGNPNNYRIDPAKLEVKHYGYVVLPKGRCLADYPEITTYLEDGEPCITSLCNTIEQYNLKRIMLMPLDTIEHLMQLQRKSGIYAHEIGINELRELTYYDLTNSKSMGVEEDRVFIHETPQNYHEMVKYNAMGHNSTFVVKHPLENSVDWYYEVKEKILNNADFQKYPCVTREDFFDYMVECGLDRPEAYKFSEIIRKGRSPREPEFDALSIPEELKNVAKMYAYVFPRAHCIEYLLMYARMAYYMKWDSRVYSSVINKK
;
A
#
# COMPACT_ATOMS: atom_id res chain seq x y z
N MET A 1 -16.67 -23.68 -16.09
CA MET A 1 -17.72 -22.70 -15.74
C MET A 1 -17.03 -21.48 -15.18
N CYS A 2 -17.39 -20.27 -15.59
CA CYS A 2 -16.72 -19.04 -15.18
C CYS A 2 -17.56 -18.33 -14.10
N ILE A 3 -16.90 -17.56 -13.24
CA ILE A 3 -17.55 -16.68 -12.25
C ILE A 3 -18.10 -15.47 -13.03
N PRO A 4 -19.38 -15.10 -12.86
CA PRO A 4 -19.96 -14.00 -13.63
C PRO A 4 -19.36 -12.66 -13.23
N ASN A 5 -19.18 -11.75 -14.19
CA ASN A 5 -18.79 -10.38 -13.90
C ASN A 5 -19.88 -9.64 -13.10
N ILE A 6 -19.47 -8.64 -12.33
CA ILE A 6 -20.38 -7.83 -11.51
C ILE A 6 -21.20 -6.91 -12.43
N LYS A 7 -22.53 -6.96 -12.28
CA LYS A 7 -23.45 -6.15 -13.09
C LYS A 7 -23.27 -4.67 -12.78
N ASN A 8 -23.18 -3.85 -13.84
CA ASN A 8 -23.03 -2.40 -13.78
C ASN A 8 -21.80 -1.92 -12.97
N ALA A 9 -20.74 -2.74 -12.90
CA ALA A 9 -19.56 -2.41 -12.11
C ALA A 9 -18.93 -1.07 -12.52
N TYR A 10 -18.78 -0.84 -13.83
CA TYR A 10 -18.23 0.40 -14.36
C TYR A 10 -19.09 1.62 -13.98
N GLU A 11 -20.40 1.56 -14.21
CA GLU A 11 -21.32 2.66 -13.90
C GLU A 11 -21.34 2.97 -12.40
N ASN A 12 -21.29 1.95 -11.53
CA ASN A 12 -21.22 2.11 -10.09
C ASN A 12 -19.92 2.83 -9.66
N ILE A 13 -18.78 2.41 -10.23
CA ILE A 13 -17.47 3.02 -9.97
C ILE A 13 -17.46 4.48 -10.44
N VAL A 14 -17.91 4.76 -11.66
CA VAL A 14 -18.03 6.12 -12.20
C VAL A 14 -18.87 6.98 -11.27
N HIS A 15 -20.06 6.50 -10.90
CA HIS A 15 -20.97 7.24 -10.03
C HIS A 15 -20.33 7.59 -8.68
N ALA A 16 -19.66 6.64 -8.04
CA ALA A 16 -19.00 6.84 -6.76
C ALA A 16 -17.82 7.82 -6.86
N CYS A 17 -16.98 7.69 -7.91
CA CYS A 17 -15.88 8.61 -8.18
C CYS A 17 -16.37 10.04 -8.43
N GLU A 18 -17.39 10.22 -9.28
CA GLU A 18 -17.97 11.53 -9.60
C GLU A 18 -18.60 12.21 -8.38
N LYS A 19 -19.30 11.43 -7.54
CA LYS A 19 -19.79 11.91 -6.26
C LYS A 19 -18.64 12.41 -5.38
N ARG A 20 -17.57 11.62 -5.27
CA ARG A 20 -16.41 11.97 -4.44
C ARG A 20 -15.64 13.17 -4.97
N LEU A 21 -15.47 13.28 -6.28
CA LEU A 21 -14.83 14.43 -6.92
C LEU A 21 -15.56 15.73 -6.60
N LYS A 22 -16.90 15.74 -6.61
CA LYS A 22 -17.70 16.91 -6.23
C LYS A 22 -17.50 17.29 -4.75
N GLU A 23 -17.34 16.32 -3.86
CA GLU A 23 -17.07 16.57 -2.44
C GLU A 23 -15.67 17.18 -2.23
N LEU A 24 -14.66 16.64 -2.92
CA LEU A 24 -13.28 17.09 -2.81
C LEU A 24 -13.07 18.45 -3.49
N TYR A 25 -13.64 18.63 -4.68
CA TYR A 25 -13.47 19.78 -5.56
C TYR A 25 -14.80 20.51 -5.81
N PRO A 26 -15.39 21.16 -4.79
CA PRO A 26 -16.74 21.75 -4.88
C PRO A 26 -16.84 22.91 -5.88
N LEU A 27 -15.71 23.48 -6.31
CA LEU A 27 -15.63 24.58 -7.28
C LEU A 27 -15.25 24.10 -8.69
N GLY A 28 -15.25 22.78 -8.91
CA GLY A 28 -14.84 22.15 -10.16
C GLY A 28 -13.48 21.47 -10.02
N VAL A 29 -13.34 20.33 -10.71
CA VAL A 29 -12.11 19.52 -10.69
C VAL A 29 -11.04 20.22 -11.55
N PRO A 30 -9.87 20.57 -10.99
CA PRO A 30 -8.76 21.15 -11.75
C PRO A 30 -8.33 20.26 -12.92
N LYS A 31 -7.80 20.87 -13.99
CA LYS A 31 -7.47 20.17 -15.24
C LYS A 31 -6.46 19.04 -15.02
N GLU A 32 -5.44 19.29 -14.22
CA GLU A 32 -4.36 18.35 -13.88
C GLU A 32 -4.93 17.09 -13.22
N ILE A 33 -5.90 17.26 -12.33
CA ILE A 33 -6.58 16.18 -11.60
C ILE A 33 -7.56 15.44 -12.51
N ALA A 34 -8.30 16.19 -13.33
CA ALA A 34 -9.24 15.64 -14.29
C ALA A 34 -8.54 14.76 -15.35
N VAL A 35 -7.32 15.12 -15.78
CA VAL A 35 -6.51 14.28 -16.68
C VAL A 35 -6.20 12.94 -16.02
N ARG A 36 -5.68 12.95 -14.79
CA ARG A 36 -5.36 11.71 -14.07
C ARG A 36 -6.60 10.81 -13.90
N TYR A 37 -7.72 11.40 -13.50
CA TYR A 37 -8.99 10.68 -13.33
C TYR A 37 -9.47 10.03 -14.63
N LYS A 38 -9.54 10.80 -15.73
CA LYS A 38 -10.04 10.31 -17.01
C LYS A 38 -9.16 9.20 -17.59
N THR A 39 -7.84 9.34 -17.50
CA THR A 39 -6.90 8.30 -17.98
C THR A 39 -7.07 7.00 -17.22
N GLU A 40 -7.14 7.03 -15.88
CA GLU A 40 -7.36 5.80 -15.12
C GLU A 40 -8.73 5.18 -15.39
N LEU A 41 -9.76 6.00 -15.59
CA LEU A 41 -11.10 5.51 -15.87
C LEU A 41 -11.20 4.82 -17.23
N GLU A 42 -10.58 5.40 -18.26
CA GLU A 42 -10.47 4.80 -19.60
C GLU A 42 -9.75 3.46 -19.57
N TRP A 43 -8.64 3.37 -18.80
CA TRP A 43 -7.92 2.11 -18.64
C TRP A 43 -8.72 1.07 -17.86
N LEU A 44 -9.45 1.49 -16.83
CA LEU A 44 -10.32 0.61 -16.06
C LEU A 44 -11.42 -0.01 -16.94
N GLU A 45 -12.06 0.79 -17.81
CA GLU A 45 -13.14 0.35 -18.72
C GLU A 45 -12.73 -0.84 -19.60
N HIS A 46 -11.46 -0.91 -19.97
CA HIS A 46 -10.89 -1.94 -20.83
C HIS A 46 -10.04 -2.97 -20.08
N SER A 47 -10.02 -2.92 -18.74
CA SER A 47 -9.24 -3.83 -17.91
C SER A 47 -10.03 -5.04 -17.41
N GLU A 48 -9.33 -6.10 -17.06
CA GLU A 48 -9.90 -7.27 -16.37
C GLU A 48 -10.20 -7.01 -14.88
N PHE A 49 -9.76 -5.87 -14.33
CA PHE A 49 -9.83 -5.53 -12.91
C PHE A 49 -11.12 -4.79 -12.52
N LEU A 50 -12.06 -4.62 -13.44
CA LEU A 50 -13.29 -3.87 -13.21
C LEU A 50 -14.05 -4.37 -11.97
N ASP A 51 -14.18 -5.69 -11.85
CA ASP A 51 -14.83 -6.33 -10.71
C ASP A 51 -14.04 -6.13 -9.40
N ASP A 52 -12.71 -6.05 -9.46
CA ASP A 52 -11.88 -5.89 -8.27
C ASP A 52 -11.98 -4.46 -7.70
N PHE A 53 -12.08 -3.46 -8.56
CA PHE A 53 -12.41 -2.09 -8.16
C PHE A 53 -13.82 -1.98 -7.55
N GLU A 54 -14.81 -2.68 -8.10
CA GLU A 54 -16.17 -2.68 -7.57
C GLU A 54 -16.26 -3.44 -6.23
N ILE A 55 -15.56 -4.57 -6.10
CA ILE A 55 -15.40 -5.28 -4.81
C ILE A 55 -14.75 -4.34 -3.80
N PHE A 56 -13.67 -3.65 -4.16
CA PHE A 56 -13.02 -2.70 -3.27
C PHE A 56 -14.00 -1.61 -2.82
N ARG A 57 -14.76 -0.99 -3.74
CA ARG A 57 -15.76 0.03 -3.40
C ARG A 57 -16.75 -0.49 -2.36
N LEU A 58 -17.32 -1.67 -2.59
CA LEU A 58 -18.31 -2.28 -1.70
C LEU A 58 -17.72 -2.70 -0.34
N LEU A 59 -16.50 -3.25 -0.32
CA LEU A 59 -15.78 -3.55 0.92
C LEU A 59 -15.44 -2.27 1.69
N SER A 60 -15.08 -1.20 1.00
CA SER A 60 -14.78 0.11 1.59
C SER A 60 -16.04 0.72 2.24
N GLU A 61 -17.18 0.66 1.55
CA GLU A 61 -18.47 1.10 2.09
C GLU A 61 -18.87 0.30 3.34
N GLU A 62 -18.71 -1.03 3.30
CA GLU A 62 -18.99 -1.89 4.44
C GLU A 62 -18.02 -1.63 5.60
N GLY A 63 -16.73 -1.43 5.33
CA GLY A 63 -15.72 -1.06 6.31
C GLY A 63 -16.07 0.25 7.01
N LYS A 64 -16.44 1.29 6.26
CA LYS A 64 -16.93 2.56 6.82
C LYS A 64 -18.17 2.36 7.68
N LYS A 65 -19.17 1.62 7.19
CA LYS A 65 -20.43 1.35 7.90
C LYS A 65 -20.19 0.60 9.22
N THR A 66 -19.23 -0.31 9.23
CA THR A 66 -18.88 -1.15 10.39
C THR A 66 -17.76 -0.54 11.24
N SER A 67 -17.36 0.71 10.94
CA SER A 67 -16.27 1.42 11.62
C SER A 67 -14.96 0.62 11.67
N GLN A 68 -14.71 -0.22 10.68
CA GLN A 68 -13.44 -0.92 10.56
C GLN A 68 -12.40 0.02 9.96
N TYR A 69 -11.13 -0.33 10.11
CA TYR A 69 -10.01 0.31 9.42
C TYR A 69 -9.39 -0.71 8.47
N MET A 70 -9.12 -0.28 7.25
CA MET A 70 -8.59 -1.12 6.18
C MET A 70 -7.56 -0.34 5.38
N THR A 71 -6.45 -0.96 5.07
CA THR A 71 -5.46 -0.40 4.15
C THR A 71 -5.15 -1.41 3.06
N PHE A 72 -4.42 -0.99 2.04
CA PHE A 72 -3.91 -1.90 1.05
C PHE A 72 -2.51 -2.37 1.39
N ARG A 73 -2.14 -3.49 0.78
CA ARG A 73 -0.77 -3.94 0.60
C ARG A 73 -0.40 -3.85 -0.87
N GLY A 74 0.76 -3.26 -1.17
CA GLY A 74 1.31 -3.23 -2.53
C GLY A 74 1.04 -1.92 -3.28
N MET A 75 0.68 -2.03 -4.56
CA MET A 75 0.67 -0.90 -5.51
C MET A 75 -0.68 -0.23 -5.69
N ALA A 76 -1.79 -0.93 -5.40
CA ALA A 76 -3.14 -0.45 -5.68
C ALA A 76 -3.42 0.98 -5.15
N PRO A 77 -2.89 1.42 -3.98
CA PRO A 77 -3.05 2.80 -3.51
C PRO A 77 -2.46 3.89 -4.39
N SER A 78 -1.62 3.53 -5.37
CA SER A 78 -1.11 4.48 -6.36
C SER A 78 -2.19 4.90 -7.37
N SER A 79 -3.35 4.24 -7.40
CA SER A 79 -4.49 4.59 -8.25
C SER A 79 -5.32 5.72 -7.65
N PHE A 80 -5.61 6.73 -8.47
CA PHE A 80 -6.49 7.82 -8.09
C PHE A 80 -7.94 7.34 -7.97
N LEU A 81 -8.35 6.32 -8.74
CA LEU A 81 -9.67 5.69 -8.55
C LEU A 81 -9.78 5.03 -7.18
N ILE A 82 -8.74 4.34 -6.70
CA ILE A 82 -8.72 3.77 -5.34
C ILE A 82 -8.86 4.88 -4.28
N TYR A 83 -8.17 6.01 -4.45
CA TYR A 83 -8.33 7.17 -3.57
C TYR A 83 -9.77 7.73 -3.55
N LEU A 84 -10.45 7.74 -4.70
CA LEU A 84 -11.82 8.23 -4.80
C LEU A 84 -12.87 7.24 -4.25
N LEU A 85 -12.62 5.94 -4.36
CA LEU A 85 -13.53 4.88 -3.89
C LEU A 85 -13.34 4.57 -2.39
N GLY A 86 -12.13 4.79 -1.86
CA GLY A 86 -11.75 4.47 -0.49
C GLY A 86 -12.18 5.49 0.57
N TYR A 87 -12.50 5.04 1.79
CA TYR A 87 -12.67 5.96 2.93
C TYR A 87 -11.37 6.24 3.71
N ASN A 88 -10.40 5.30 3.69
CA ASN A 88 -9.04 5.50 4.19
C ASN A 88 -8.15 6.05 3.06
N ARG A 89 -7.48 7.17 3.30
CA ARG A 89 -7.05 8.08 2.24
C ARG A 89 -5.53 8.11 2.08
N LEU A 90 -5.04 7.58 0.97
CA LEU A 90 -3.73 7.89 0.40
C LEU A 90 -3.95 8.62 -0.93
N ASN A 91 -3.61 9.90 -1.01
CA ASN A 91 -3.76 10.66 -2.25
C ASN A 91 -2.54 10.45 -3.16
N PRO A 92 -2.65 9.75 -4.30
CA PRO A 92 -1.50 9.43 -5.14
C PRO A 92 -0.99 10.61 -5.97
N LEU A 93 -1.73 11.72 -6.01
CA LEU A 93 -1.34 12.88 -6.80
C LEU A 93 0.01 13.45 -6.35
N LYS A 94 0.58 14.29 -7.21
CA LYS A 94 1.78 15.06 -6.87
C LYS A 94 1.55 15.90 -5.61
N ALA A 95 2.59 16.19 -4.85
CA ALA A 95 2.51 17.10 -3.72
C ALA A 95 1.92 18.45 -4.17
N HIS A 96 0.84 18.90 -3.53
CA HIS A 96 0.10 20.08 -3.95
C HIS A 96 -0.64 20.73 -2.78
N TYR A 97 -1.02 21.99 -2.95
CA TYR A 97 -2.02 22.67 -2.14
C TYR A 97 -3.31 22.84 -2.94
N TYR A 98 -4.44 22.56 -2.32
CA TYR A 98 -5.75 22.81 -2.90
C TYR A 98 -6.64 23.59 -1.94
N CYS A 99 -7.12 24.75 -2.36
CA CYS A 99 -8.03 25.57 -1.59
C CYS A 99 -9.50 25.23 -1.90
N ARG A 100 -10.19 24.56 -0.97
CA ARG A 100 -11.62 24.22 -1.13
C ARG A 100 -12.55 25.44 -1.19
N LYS A 101 -12.10 26.62 -0.76
CA LYS A 101 -12.88 27.86 -0.70
C LYS A 101 -12.89 28.66 -2.01
N CYS A 102 -11.80 28.62 -2.77
CA CYS A 102 -11.68 29.37 -4.03
C CYS A 102 -11.23 28.54 -5.23
N GLY A 103 -10.89 27.26 -5.04
CA GLY A 103 -10.53 26.33 -6.11
C GLY A 103 -9.08 26.46 -6.58
N HIS A 104 -8.27 27.30 -5.93
CA HIS A 104 -6.85 27.44 -6.26
C HIS A 104 -6.10 26.12 -6.02
N LEU A 105 -5.43 25.64 -7.06
CA LEU A 105 -4.52 24.49 -7.04
C LEU A 105 -3.10 24.98 -7.31
N GLU A 106 -2.17 24.59 -6.44
CA GLU A 106 -0.74 24.80 -6.63
C GLU A 106 -0.02 23.45 -6.52
N VAL A 107 0.50 22.94 -7.64
CA VAL A 107 1.31 21.71 -7.66
C VAL A 107 2.77 22.07 -7.38
N VAL A 108 3.36 21.44 -6.37
CA VAL A 108 4.74 21.70 -5.94
C VAL A 108 5.65 20.67 -6.57
N ASN A 109 6.64 21.12 -7.35
CA ASN A 109 7.63 20.22 -7.96
C ASN A 109 8.71 19.85 -6.94
N THR A 110 8.49 18.76 -6.21
CA THR A 110 9.39 18.26 -5.16
C THR A 110 9.23 16.76 -5.00
N HIS A 111 10.26 16.09 -4.46
CA HIS A 111 10.16 14.69 -4.03
C HIS A 111 9.46 14.54 -2.68
N LEU A 112 9.37 15.61 -1.88
CA LEU A 112 8.66 15.62 -0.61
C LEU A 112 7.17 15.31 -0.80
N PHE A 113 6.53 14.75 0.23
CA PHE A 113 5.09 14.52 0.20
C PHE A 113 4.33 15.77 0.63
N GLY A 114 3.05 15.86 0.27
CA GLY A 114 2.15 16.94 0.68
C GLY A 114 2.10 17.12 2.20
N ILE A 115 2.15 16.02 2.96
CA ILE A 115 2.22 16.05 4.43
C ILE A 115 3.48 16.74 4.97
N ASP A 116 4.57 16.75 4.18
CA ASP A 116 5.84 17.39 4.53
C ASP A 116 5.87 18.88 4.18
N LEU A 117 4.94 19.33 3.34
CA LEU A 117 4.87 20.72 2.91
C LEU A 117 4.43 21.63 4.08
N PRO A 118 5.03 22.83 4.22
CA PRO A 118 4.64 23.76 5.27
C PRO A 118 3.17 24.20 5.14
N LYS A 119 2.57 24.68 6.23
CA LYS A 119 1.28 25.37 6.12
C LYS A 119 1.50 26.69 5.40
N ILE A 120 0.61 27.03 4.46
CA ILE A 120 0.67 28.31 3.72
C ILE A 120 -0.69 29.00 3.77
N SER A 121 -0.72 30.31 3.50
CA SER A 121 -1.97 31.01 3.22
C SER A 121 -2.25 30.97 1.73
N CYS A 122 -3.48 30.62 1.35
CA CYS A 122 -3.93 30.60 -0.04
C CYS A 122 -3.67 31.98 -0.69
N PRO A 123 -2.97 32.06 -1.82
CA PRO A 123 -2.60 33.34 -2.44
C PRO A 123 -3.81 34.11 -3.00
N VAL A 124 -4.97 33.47 -3.13
CA VAL A 124 -6.19 34.07 -3.68
C VAL A 124 -7.16 34.54 -2.61
N CYS A 125 -7.39 33.75 -1.56
CA CYS A 125 -8.43 34.02 -0.56
C CYS A 125 -7.94 33.99 0.90
N ASN A 126 -6.63 33.81 1.10
CA ASN A 126 -5.95 33.81 2.39
C ASN A 126 -6.40 32.71 3.38
N GLU A 127 -7.09 31.68 2.91
CA GLU A 127 -7.40 30.49 3.70
C GLU A 127 -6.12 29.70 4.04
N GLU A 128 -5.99 29.19 5.26
CA GLU A 128 -4.86 28.31 5.60
C GLU A 128 -4.95 27.00 4.79
N LEU A 129 -3.86 26.61 4.14
CA LEU A 129 -3.75 25.40 3.33
C LEU A 129 -2.73 24.45 3.93
N VAL A 130 -3.07 23.17 3.86
CA VAL A 130 -2.21 22.03 4.18
C VAL A 130 -1.96 21.26 2.89
N GLY A 131 -0.72 20.85 2.67
CA GLY A 131 -0.35 20.07 1.50
C GLY A 131 -0.96 18.66 1.51
N ASP A 132 -1.22 18.12 0.33
CA ASP A 132 -1.69 16.75 0.10
C ASP A 132 -0.94 16.14 -1.10
N GLY A 133 -1.06 14.83 -1.32
CA GLY A 133 -0.42 14.11 -2.41
C GLY A 133 0.91 13.45 -2.02
N PHE A 134 1.10 12.20 -2.42
CA PHE A 134 2.28 11.39 -2.07
C PHE A 134 3.18 11.07 -3.26
N ASN A 135 3.04 11.79 -4.37
CA ASN A 135 3.87 11.63 -5.58
C ASN A 135 3.88 10.17 -6.09
N LEU A 136 2.72 9.54 -6.24
CA LEU A 136 2.62 8.19 -6.77
C LEU A 136 2.29 8.23 -8.28
N PRO A 137 3.24 7.86 -9.15
CA PRO A 137 3.02 7.94 -10.59
C PRO A 137 1.95 6.94 -11.03
N LEU A 138 1.33 7.24 -12.18
CA LEU A 138 0.27 6.43 -12.76
C LEU A 138 0.76 5.02 -13.11
N GLU A 139 2.00 4.97 -13.59
CA GLU A 139 2.71 3.80 -14.07
C GLU A 139 2.97 2.79 -12.94
N SER A 140 3.04 3.25 -11.70
CA SER A 140 3.20 2.38 -10.53
C SER A 140 2.09 1.35 -10.41
N VAL A 141 0.84 1.72 -10.72
CA VAL A 141 -0.33 0.84 -10.65
C VAL A 141 -0.74 0.30 -12.01
N TRP A 142 -0.75 1.13 -13.06
CA TRP A 142 -1.33 0.77 -14.35
C TRP A 142 -0.30 0.40 -15.42
N GLY A 143 0.99 0.62 -15.14
CA GLY A 143 2.01 0.61 -16.18
C GLY A 143 1.79 1.75 -17.17
N THR A 144 2.25 1.57 -18.40
CA THR A 144 2.30 2.65 -19.39
C THR A 144 1.12 2.64 -20.35
N ASP A 145 0.37 1.53 -20.38
CA ASP A 145 -0.71 1.26 -21.33
C ASP A 145 -1.99 0.75 -20.65
N GLY A 146 -2.07 0.80 -19.31
CA GLY A 146 -3.23 0.33 -18.55
C GLY A 146 -3.31 -1.19 -18.37
N LYS A 147 -2.34 -1.97 -18.85
CA LYS A 147 -2.40 -3.44 -18.85
C LYS A 147 -1.57 -4.12 -17.76
N LYS A 148 -0.95 -3.34 -16.86
CA LYS A 148 -0.23 -3.93 -15.73
C LYS A 148 -1.21 -4.69 -14.83
N HIS A 149 -0.85 -5.90 -14.44
CA HIS A 149 -1.63 -6.64 -13.45
C HIS A 149 -1.64 -5.93 -12.09
N ILE A 150 -2.84 -5.75 -11.51
CA ILE A 150 -3.05 -5.07 -10.23
C ILE A 150 -3.46 -6.10 -9.17
N SER A 151 -2.68 -6.19 -8.09
CA SER A 151 -3.03 -7.02 -6.93
C SER A 151 -3.89 -6.23 -5.94
N PHE A 152 -5.00 -6.82 -5.51
CA PHE A 152 -5.89 -6.30 -4.49
C PHE A 152 -5.73 -7.10 -3.20
N ASP A 153 -4.74 -6.71 -2.40
CA ASP A 153 -4.47 -7.29 -1.09
C ASP A 153 -4.79 -6.27 -0.01
N TYR A 154 -5.70 -6.59 0.90
CA TYR A 154 -6.14 -5.68 1.97
C TYR A 154 -5.53 -6.08 3.31
N ASN A 155 -5.07 -5.13 4.09
CA ASN A 155 -4.83 -5.30 5.52
C ASN A 155 -6.10 -4.89 6.28
N ILE A 156 -6.57 -5.75 7.19
CA ILE A 156 -7.81 -5.59 7.94
C ILE A 156 -7.65 -6.01 9.41
N CYS A 157 -8.69 -5.76 10.21
CA CYS A 157 -8.94 -6.47 11.46
C CYS A 157 -9.72 -7.76 11.14
N SER A 158 -9.38 -8.87 11.79
CA SER A 158 -10.03 -10.18 11.64
C SER A 158 -11.55 -10.13 11.86
N GLU A 159 -12.03 -9.25 12.74
CA GLU A 159 -13.47 -9.03 12.94
C GLU A 159 -14.20 -8.51 11.67
N PHE A 160 -13.47 -8.02 10.67
CA PHE A 160 -14.05 -7.61 9.39
C PHE A 160 -14.37 -8.79 8.46
N LEU A 161 -13.74 -9.96 8.62
CA LEU A 161 -13.92 -11.12 7.73
C LEU A 161 -15.40 -11.50 7.54
N PRO A 162 -16.24 -11.67 8.59
CA PRO A 162 -17.65 -12.00 8.41
C PRO A 162 -18.45 -10.93 7.66
N PHE A 163 -18.11 -9.65 7.85
CA PHE A 163 -18.75 -8.55 7.12
C PHE A 163 -18.36 -8.57 5.64
N ALA A 164 -17.09 -8.83 5.34
CA ALA A 164 -16.62 -9.01 3.97
C ALA A 164 -17.27 -10.23 3.29
N LYS A 165 -17.40 -11.37 3.98
CA LYS A 165 -18.10 -12.57 3.46
C LYS A 165 -19.51 -12.21 2.99
N ARG A 166 -20.25 -11.45 3.81
CA ARG A 166 -21.61 -11.00 3.48
C ARG A 166 -21.65 -10.09 2.24
N VAL A 167 -20.66 -9.22 2.06
CA VAL A 167 -20.56 -8.38 0.86
C VAL A 167 -20.33 -9.27 -0.36
N ILE A 168 -19.36 -10.19 -0.29
CA ILE A 168 -19.00 -11.08 -1.40
C ILE A 168 -20.17 -11.99 -1.79
N GLN A 169 -20.89 -12.55 -0.82
CA GLN A 169 -22.09 -13.38 -1.06
C GLN A 169 -23.23 -12.59 -1.73
N LYS A 170 -23.36 -11.28 -1.46
CA LYS A 170 -24.33 -10.44 -2.16
C LYS A 170 -23.93 -10.16 -3.60
N ILE A 171 -22.63 -10.04 -3.86
CA ILE A 171 -22.09 -9.85 -5.21
C ILE A 171 -22.29 -11.12 -6.04
N TYR A 172 -22.03 -12.29 -5.45
CA TYR A 172 -22.10 -13.59 -6.13
C TYR A 172 -23.15 -14.53 -5.49
N PRO A 173 -24.46 -14.23 -5.60
CA PRO A 173 -25.50 -14.97 -4.89
C PRO A 173 -25.72 -16.41 -5.37
N GLU A 174 -25.27 -16.73 -6.57
CA GLU A 174 -25.37 -18.09 -7.16
C GLU A 174 -24.09 -18.92 -6.99
N ASN A 175 -23.07 -18.36 -6.35
CA ASN A 175 -21.76 -18.97 -6.17
C ASN A 175 -21.53 -19.31 -4.70
N GLU A 176 -20.78 -20.36 -4.46
CA GLU A 176 -20.31 -20.67 -3.12
C GLU A 176 -19.12 -19.78 -2.77
N VAL A 177 -19.14 -19.19 -1.57
CA VAL A 177 -18.05 -18.35 -1.03
C VAL A 177 -17.46 -19.07 0.16
N VAL A 178 -16.22 -19.53 0.01
CA VAL A 178 -15.51 -20.38 0.96
C VAL A 178 -14.31 -19.64 1.53
N SER A 179 -13.89 -20.00 2.74
CA SER A 179 -12.76 -19.35 3.40
C SER A 179 -11.46 -19.62 2.62
N TYR A 180 -10.57 -18.63 2.60
CA TYR A 180 -9.23 -18.74 2.04
C TYR A 180 -8.21 -18.78 3.19
N GLY A 181 -7.43 -19.85 3.23
CA GLY A 181 -6.40 -20.08 4.22
C GLY A 181 -5.00 -19.88 3.64
N LEU A 182 -4.08 -19.33 4.44
CA LEU A 182 -2.65 -19.34 4.15
C LEU A 182 -1.89 -20.04 5.26
N MET A 183 -0.99 -20.94 4.88
CA MET A 183 -0.05 -21.56 5.81
C MET A 183 0.97 -20.52 6.25
N VAL A 184 1.06 -20.30 7.56
CA VAL A 184 1.98 -19.33 8.15
C VAL A 184 2.94 -20.06 9.08
N GLY A 185 4.24 -19.81 8.91
CA GLY A 185 5.26 -20.30 9.83
C GLY A 185 5.36 -19.44 11.08
N ASN A 186 6.09 -19.93 12.09
CA ASN A 186 6.34 -19.16 13.30
C ASN A 186 7.17 -17.90 12.97
N PRO A 187 6.67 -16.68 13.20
CA PRO A 187 7.37 -15.44 12.85
C PRO A 187 8.69 -15.25 13.63
N ASN A 188 8.88 -15.95 14.75
CA ASN A 188 10.09 -15.92 15.56
C ASN A 188 11.09 -17.05 15.23
N ASN A 189 10.77 -17.91 14.26
CA ASN A 189 11.65 -19.01 13.87
C ASN A 189 11.66 -19.20 12.35
N TYR A 190 12.74 -18.73 11.72
CA TYR A 190 12.93 -18.84 10.26
C TYR A 190 13.11 -20.29 9.77
N ARG A 191 13.28 -21.26 10.68
CA ARG A 191 13.19 -22.68 10.34
C ARG A 191 11.74 -23.11 10.34
N ILE A 192 11.23 -23.45 9.16
CA ILE A 192 9.89 -24.04 9.00
C ILE A 192 9.87 -25.35 9.80
N ASP A 193 9.12 -25.36 10.90
CA ASP A 193 8.76 -26.57 11.63
C ASP A 193 7.38 -27.00 11.12
N PRO A 194 7.30 -28.07 10.30
CA PRO A 194 6.03 -28.51 9.72
C PRO A 194 4.97 -28.83 10.77
N ALA A 195 5.37 -29.18 12.00
CA ALA A 195 4.45 -29.46 13.10
C ALA A 195 3.84 -28.20 13.74
N LYS A 196 4.33 -27.02 13.37
CA LYS A 196 3.86 -25.70 13.87
C LYS A 196 3.32 -24.80 12.77
N LEU A 197 3.02 -25.37 11.60
CA LEU A 197 2.36 -24.63 10.53
C LEU A 197 0.88 -24.49 10.86
N GLU A 198 0.43 -23.24 10.94
CA GLU A 198 -0.96 -22.89 11.16
C GLU A 198 -1.57 -22.38 9.85
N VAL A 199 -2.84 -22.70 9.60
CA VAL A 199 -3.59 -22.16 8.45
C VAL A 199 -4.47 -21.03 8.96
N LYS A 200 -4.06 -19.80 8.67
CA LYS A 200 -4.80 -18.61 9.09
C LYS A 200 -5.78 -18.16 8.02
N HIS A 201 -6.90 -17.59 8.45
CA HIS A 201 -7.96 -17.08 7.58
C HIS A 201 -7.55 -15.74 6.94
N TYR A 202 -7.33 -15.74 5.62
CA TYR A 202 -6.78 -14.61 4.84
C TYR A 202 -7.74 -14.14 3.73
N GLY A 203 -9.05 -14.31 3.95
CA GLY A 203 -10.11 -13.85 3.06
C GLY A 203 -10.95 -14.99 2.48
N TYR A 204 -11.38 -14.85 1.23
CA TYR A 204 -12.37 -15.76 0.64
C TYR A 204 -12.02 -16.16 -0.79
N VAL A 205 -12.53 -17.31 -1.20
CA VAL A 205 -12.55 -17.77 -2.59
C VAL A 205 -13.99 -17.94 -3.05
N VAL A 206 -14.31 -17.39 -4.20
CA VAL A 206 -15.59 -17.60 -4.89
C VAL A 206 -15.42 -18.77 -5.85
N LEU A 207 -16.28 -19.79 -5.72
CA LEU A 207 -16.27 -20.97 -6.57
C LEU A 207 -17.21 -20.76 -7.77
N PRO A 208 -16.92 -21.36 -8.96
CA PRO A 208 -17.87 -21.37 -10.07
C PRO A 208 -19.23 -21.96 -9.67
N LYS A 209 -20.30 -21.46 -10.29
CA LYS A 209 -21.68 -21.89 -10.01
C LYS A 209 -21.81 -23.43 -10.04
N GLY A 210 -22.44 -24.00 -9.01
CA GLY A 210 -22.65 -25.44 -8.87
C GLY A 210 -21.42 -26.26 -8.47
N ARG A 211 -20.29 -25.61 -8.14
CA ARG A 211 -19.11 -26.25 -7.56
C ARG A 211 -19.07 -26.03 -6.06
N CYS A 212 -18.45 -26.95 -5.34
CA CYS A 212 -18.25 -26.91 -3.89
C CYS A 212 -16.81 -27.30 -3.52
N LEU A 213 -16.45 -27.21 -2.23
CA LEU A 213 -15.11 -27.59 -1.75
C LEU A 213 -14.70 -29.02 -2.12
N ALA A 214 -15.66 -29.97 -2.15
CA ALA A 214 -15.39 -31.37 -2.49
C ALA A 214 -14.87 -31.55 -3.93
N ASP A 215 -15.08 -30.57 -4.80
CA ASP A 215 -14.55 -30.56 -6.17
C ASP A 215 -13.05 -30.21 -6.24
N TYR A 216 -12.45 -29.75 -5.14
CA TYR A 216 -11.07 -29.25 -5.07
C TYR A 216 -10.26 -29.88 -3.91
N PRO A 217 -10.20 -31.23 -3.79
CA PRO A 217 -9.57 -31.88 -2.64
C PRO A 217 -8.07 -31.57 -2.51
N GLU A 218 -7.37 -31.34 -3.63
CA GLU A 218 -5.93 -31.09 -3.71
C GLU A 218 -5.50 -29.75 -3.06
N ILE A 219 -6.43 -28.81 -2.97
CA ILE A 219 -6.18 -27.45 -2.45
C ILE A 219 -7.10 -27.10 -1.28
N THR A 220 -7.74 -28.10 -0.68
CA THR A 220 -8.62 -27.93 0.48
C THR A 220 -7.90 -28.35 1.76
N THR A 221 -8.00 -27.53 2.79
CA THR A 221 -7.50 -27.81 4.15
C THR A 221 -8.48 -27.26 5.19
N TYR A 222 -8.07 -27.20 6.45
CA TYR A 222 -8.86 -26.63 7.55
C TYR A 222 -8.13 -25.45 8.18
N LEU A 223 -8.89 -24.41 8.52
CA LEU A 223 -8.44 -23.35 9.40
C LEU A 223 -8.24 -23.89 10.82
N GLU A 224 -7.61 -23.10 11.69
CA GLU A 224 -7.40 -23.45 13.11
C GLU A 224 -8.70 -23.77 13.87
N ASP A 225 -9.81 -23.13 13.50
CA ASP A 225 -11.13 -23.36 14.11
C ASP A 225 -11.87 -24.57 13.52
N GLY A 226 -11.26 -25.28 12.57
CA GLY A 226 -11.83 -26.42 11.87
C GLY A 226 -12.75 -26.08 10.70
N GLU A 227 -12.91 -24.80 10.32
CA GLU A 227 -13.64 -24.44 9.09
C GLU A 227 -12.84 -24.92 7.86
N PRO A 228 -13.45 -25.67 6.92
CA PRO A 228 -12.77 -26.06 5.70
C PRO A 228 -12.54 -24.84 4.80
N CYS A 229 -11.36 -24.76 4.19
CA CYS A 229 -10.93 -23.62 3.39
C CYS A 229 -10.10 -24.06 2.18
N ILE A 230 -10.00 -23.17 1.19
CA ILE A 230 -9.03 -23.33 0.10
C ILE A 230 -7.68 -22.76 0.54
N THR A 231 -6.60 -23.50 0.33
CA THR A 231 -5.21 -23.07 0.53
C THR A 231 -4.40 -23.31 -0.73
N SER A 232 -3.93 -22.24 -1.38
CA SER A 232 -3.02 -22.34 -2.52
C SER A 232 -2.44 -21.00 -2.94
N LEU A 233 -1.45 -21.03 -3.83
CA LEU A 233 -0.88 -19.85 -4.47
C LEU A 233 -1.83 -19.28 -5.54
N CYS A 234 -1.68 -17.99 -5.86
CA CYS A 234 -2.53 -17.29 -6.83
C CYS A 234 -2.61 -17.99 -8.19
N ASN A 235 -1.46 -18.41 -8.74
CA ASN A 235 -1.39 -19.08 -10.04
C ASN A 235 -2.22 -20.37 -10.07
N THR A 236 -2.20 -21.13 -8.97
CA THR A 236 -2.99 -22.37 -8.86
C THR A 236 -4.48 -22.07 -8.80
N ILE A 237 -4.88 -21.05 -8.02
CA ILE A 237 -6.27 -20.60 -7.91
C ILE A 237 -6.81 -20.16 -9.27
N GLU A 238 -6.02 -19.39 -10.02
CA GLU A 238 -6.37 -18.94 -11.37
C GLU A 238 -6.54 -20.12 -12.35
N GLN A 239 -5.67 -21.14 -12.28
CA GLN A 239 -5.81 -22.36 -13.09
C GLN A 239 -7.14 -23.10 -12.84
N TYR A 240 -7.65 -23.05 -11.62
CA TYR A 240 -8.97 -23.60 -11.27
C TYR A 240 -10.14 -22.67 -11.61
N ASN A 241 -9.89 -21.50 -12.23
CA ASN A 241 -10.89 -20.46 -12.52
C ASN A 241 -11.64 -19.99 -11.25
N LEU A 242 -10.93 -19.92 -10.13
CA LEU A 242 -11.45 -19.44 -8.86
C LEU A 242 -11.14 -17.96 -8.70
N LYS A 243 -12.02 -17.20 -8.03
CA LYS A 243 -11.76 -15.80 -7.71
C LYS A 243 -11.40 -15.66 -6.24
N ARG A 244 -10.15 -15.27 -5.97
CA ARG A 244 -9.64 -15.03 -4.62
C ARG A 244 -9.78 -13.57 -4.24
N ILE A 245 -10.23 -13.32 -3.02
CA ILE A 245 -10.34 -11.99 -2.41
C ILE A 245 -9.49 -12.00 -1.14
N MET A 246 -8.35 -11.33 -1.19
CA MET A 246 -7.28 -11.36 -0.18
C MET A 246 -7.52 -10.35 0.94
N LEU A 247 -7.91 -10.82 2.12
CA LEU A 247 -8.18 -10.01 3.30
C LEU A 247 -7.27 -10.47 4.43
N MET A 248 -6.16 -9.77 4.65
CA MET A 248 -5.13 -10.16 5.61
C MET A 248 -5.36 -9.49 6.97
N PRO A 249 -5.71 -10.24 8.02
CA PRO A 249 -5.62 -9.71 9.38
C PRO A 249 -4.19 -9.26 9.69
N LEU A 250 -4.07 -8.06 10.27
CA LEU A 250 -2.78 -7.48 10.66
C LEU A 250 -2.84 -7.01 12.12
N ASP A 251 -1.92 -7.49 12.96
CA ASP A 251 -1.88 -7.20 14.40
C ASP A 251 -1.90 -5.69 14.71
N THR A 252 -1.22 -4.87 13.91
CA THR A 252 -1.26 -3.41 14.07
C THR A 252 -2.67 -2.85 13.87
N ILE A 253 -3.45 -3.38 12.92
CA ILE A 253 -4.85 -2.98 12.71
C ILE A 253 -5.75 -3.53 13.83
N GLU A 254 -5.49 -4.74 14.33
CA GLU A 254 -6.17 -5.27 15.52
C GLU A 254 -6.03 -4.32 16.71
N HIS A 255 -4.81 -3.85 16.96
CA HIS A 255 -4.54 -2.88 18.01
C HIS A 255 -5.21 -1.54 17.73
N LEU A 256 -5.17 -1.01 16.49
CA LEU A 256 -5.90 0.21 16.11
C LEU A 256 -7.39 0.10 16.43
N MET A 257 -8.01 -1.04 16.13
CA MET A 257 -9.44 -1.25 16.41
C MET A 257 -9.73 -1.33 17.90
N GLN A 258 -8.86 -1.95 18.70
CA GLN A 258 -8.98 -1.93 20.16
C GLN A 258 -8.84 -0.51 20.73
N LEU A 259 -7.88 0.27 20.23
CA LEU A 259 -7.65 1.66 20.65
C LEU A 259 -8.82 2.56 20.27
N GLN A 260 -9.35 2.41 19.05
CA GLN A 260 -10.56 3.10 18.61
C GLN A 260 -11.75 2.81 19.55
N ARG A 261 -12.00 1.53 19.89
CA ARG A 261 -13.08 1.15 20.81
C ARG A 261 -12.91 1.75 22.21
N LYS A 262 -11.67 1.84 22.70
CA LYS A 262 -11.36 2.38 24.04
C LYS A 262 -11.38 3.92 24.09
N SER A 263 -11.06 4.58 22.99
CA SER A 263 -10.93 6.04 22.93
C SER A 263 -12.19 6.75 22.43
N GLY A 264 -13.00 6.07 21.62
CA GLY A 264 -14.08 6.71 20.86
C GLY A 264 -13.59 7.57 19.68
N ILE A 265 -12.28 7.56 19.39
CA ILE A 265 -11.71 8.26 18.23
C ILE A 265 -11.61 7.26 17.09
N TYR A 266 -12.17 7.58 15.92
CA TYR A 266 -12.08 6.69 14.78
C TYR A 266 -10.71 6.78 14.09
N ALA A 267 -10.07 5.65 13.85
CA ALA A 267 -8.73 5.61 13.24
C ALA A 267 -8.70 6.24 11.83
N HIS A 268 -9.80 6.14 11.09
CA HIS A 268 -9.93 6.73 9.76
C HIS A 268 -10.12 8.26 9.76
N GLU A 269 -10.50 8.84 10.89
CA GLU A 269 -10.66 10.29 11.06
C GLU A 269 -9.35 10.99 11.40
N ILE A 270 -8.35 10.24 11.88
CA ILE A 270 -6.98 10.73 12.09
C ILE A 270 -6.34 10.92 10.70
N GLY A 271 -6.30 12.17 10.24
CA GLY A 271 -5.90 12.56 8.90
C GLY A 271 -4.55 13.27 8.86
N ILE A 272 -4.20 13.82 7.70
CA ILE A 272 -2.91 14.49 7.47
C ILE A 272 -2.66 15.62 8.49
N ASN A 273 -3.71 16.33 8.93
CA ASN A 273 -3.59 17.42 9.89
C ASN A 273 -3.09 16.97 11.26
N GLU A 274 -3.54 15.80 11.74
CA GLU A 274 -3.09 15.24 13.00
C GLU A 274 -1.75 14.52 12.82
N LEU A 275 -1.60 13.78 11.72
CA LEU A 275 -0.41 12.96 11.46
C LEU A 275 0.84 13.81 11.21
N ARG A 276 0.73 14.98 10.56
CA ARG A 276 1.88 15.85 10.27
C ARG A 276 2.60 16.38 11.52
N GLU A 277 1.91 16.40 12.66
CA GLU A 277 2.47 16.85 13.94
C GLU A 277 3.27 15.73 14.65
N LEU A 278 3.29 14.53 14.07
CA LEU A 278 4.04 13.39 14.57
C LEU A 278 5.40 13.30 13.92
N THR A 279 6.40 13.03 14.75
CA THR A 279 7.79 12.87 14.36
C THR A 279 8.18 11.39 14.35
N TYR A 280 9.34 11.07 13.77
CA TYR A 280 9.89 9.72 13.84
C TYR A 280 10.09 9.22 15.29
N TYR A 281 10.33 10.13 16.23
CA TYR A 281 10.45 9.82 17.64
C TYR A 281 9.11 9.35 18.25
N ASP A 282 8.00 9.93 17.82
CA ASP A 282 6.67 9.49 18.25
C ASP A 282 6.35 8.08 17.72
N LEU A 283 6.72 7.80 16.46
CA LEU A 283 6.53 6.49 15.82
C LEU A 283 7.40 5.39 16.44
N THR A 284 8.67 5.68 16.73
CA THR A 284 9.56 4.72 17.40
C THR A 284 9.12 4.44 18.85
N ASN A 285 8.72 5.48 19.59
CA ASN A 285 8.24 5.32 20.96
C ASN A 285 6.91 4.57 21.07
N SER A 286 6.10 4.55 20.01
CA SER A 286 4.85 3.78 19.99
C SER A 286 5.09 2.28 20.12
N LYS A 287 6.31 1.79 19.81
CA LYS A 287 6.67 0.37 19.81
C LYS A 287 5.72 -0.49 18.96
N SER A 288 5.12 0.12 17.94
CA SER A 288 4.16 -0.56 17.04
C SER A 288 4.75 -0.91 15.68
N MET A 289 5.96 -0.44 15.37
CA MET A 289 6.64 -0.74 14.10
C MET A 289 7.18 -2.17 14.13
N GLY A 290 7.36 -2.76 12.95
CA GLY A 290 7.99 -4.07 12.83
C GLY A 290 9.49 -4.01 13.13
N VAL A 291 10.08 -5.18 13.35
CA VAL A 291 11.49 -5.32 13.75
C VAL A 291 12.45 -4.77 12.69
N GLU A 292 12.14 -4.93 11.41
CA GLU A 292 13.01 -4.47 10.33
C GLU A 292 12.92 -2.95 10.13
N GLU A 293 11.72 -2.39 10.31
CA GLU A 293 11.44 -0.96 10.28
C GLU A 293 12.12 -0.24 11.45
N ASP A 294 12.02 -0.78 12.67
CA ASP A 294 12.65 -0.22 13.87
C ASP A 294 14.17 -0.11 13.72
N ARG A 295 14.84 -1.10 13.11
CA ARG A 295 16.31 -1.17 13.02
C ARG A 295 16.95 0.03 12.31
N VAL A 296 16.28 0.60 11.31
CA VAL A 296 16.80 1.77 10.59
C VAL A 296 16.46 3.06 11.35
N PHE A 297 15.22 3.15 11.88
CA PHE A 297 14.71 4.35 12.57
C PHE A 297 15.41 4.64 13.91
N ILE A 298 16.02 3.64 14.57
CA ILE A 298 16.77 3.86 15.82
C ILE A 298 18.14 4.53 15.61
N HIS A 299 18.69 4.45 14.40
CA HIS A 299 20.03 4.94 14.10
C HIS A 299 20.06 6.16 13.17
N GLU A 300 18.95 6.45 12.52
CA GLU A 300 18.77 7.59 11.62
C GLU A 300 17.73 8.55 12.22
N THR A 301 17.86 9.84 11.92
CA THR A 301 16.94 10.87 12.42
C THR A 301 16.19 11.51 11.24
N PRO A 302 15.19 10.82 10.65
CA PRO A 302 14.44 11.36 9.54
C PRO A 302 13.68 12.63 9.94
N GLN A 303 13.75 13.65 9.10
CA GLN A 303 13.20 14.98 9.36
C GLN A 303 11.74 15.13 8.92
N ASN A 304 11.27 14.24 8.05
CA ASN A 304 9.95 14.33 7.42
C ASN A 304 9.43 12.94 6.99
N TYR A 305 8.17 12.85 6.57
CA TYR A 305 7.54 11.58 6.16
C TYR A 305 8.20 10.98 4.93
N HIS A 306 8.64 11.79 3.97
CA HIS A 306 9.41 11.29 2.84
C HIS A 306 10.69 10.54 3.26
N GLU A 307 11.48 11.08 4.18
CA GLU A 307 12.64 10.37 4.74
C GLU A 307 12.25 9.14 5.57
N MET A 308 11.19 9.23 6.38
CA MET A 308 10.68 8.06 7.11
C MET A 308 10.27 6.92 6.16
N VAL A 309 9.60 7.23 5.05
CA VAL A 309 9.26 6.24 4.02
C VAL A 309 10.51 5.65 3.38
N LYS A 310 11.55 6.45 3.15
CA LYS A 310 12.82 5.96 2.61
C LYS A 310 13.48 4.93 3.52
N TYR A 311 13.58 5.23 4.80
CA TYR A 311 14.17 4.31 5.77
C TYR A 311 13.30 3.06 5.98
N ASN A 312 11.96 3.20 5.96
CA ASN A 312 11.06 2.06 6.00
C ASN A 312 11.28 1.13 4.78
N ALA A 313 11.36 1.69 3.57
CA ALA A 313 11.64 0.91 2.36
C ALA A 313 12.99 0.17 2.46
N MET A 314 14.02 0.81 3.01
CA MET A 314 15.34 0.21 3.17
C MET A 314 15.31 -1.05 4.04
N GLY A 315 14.52 -1.05 5.14
CA GLY A 315 14.33 -2.22 6.01
C GLY A 315 13.77 -3.44 5.29
N HIS A 316 13.11 -3.25 4.14
CA HIS A 316 12.52 -4.34 3.37
C HIS A 316 13.25 -4.66 2.07
N ASN A 317 14.15 -3.78 1.62
CA ASN A 317 14.91 -3.99 0.40
C ASN A 317 15.92 -5.12 0.55
N SER A 318 16.17 -5.84 -0.54
CA SER A 318 17.26 -6.82 -0.61
C SER A 318 18.34 -6.27 -1.53
N THR A 319 19.61 -6.50 -1.20
CA THR A 319 20.75 -5.94 -1.93
C THR A 319 21.77 -7.02 -2.26
N PHE A 320 22.59 -6.78 -3.28
CA PHE A 320 23.74 -7.63 -3.61
C PHE A 320 24.98 -7.29 -2.77
N VAL A 321 25.01 -6.10 -2.15
CA VAL A 321 26.18 -5.53 -1.44
C VAL A 321 26.16 -5.79 0.07
N VAL A 322 24.96 -5.92 0.65
CA VAL A 322 24.70 -6.27 2.04
C VAL A 322 23.78 -7.48 2.08
N LYS A 323 24.23 -8.55 2.73
CA LYS A 323 23.38 -9.73 2.97
C LYS A 323 22.42 -9.41 4.11
N HIS A 324 21.12 -9.64 3.89
CA HIS A 324 20.14 -9.56 4.97
C HIS A 324 20.49 -10.64 6.02
N PRO A 325 20.70 -10.30 7.30
CA PRO A 325 21.04 -11.30 8.30
C PRO A 325 19.81 -12.18 8.49
N LEU A 326 20.00 -13.48 8.35
CA LEU A 326 19.04 -14.44 8.88
C LEU A 326 19.22 -14.59 10.41
N GLU A 327 20.40 -14.25 10.96
CA GLU A 327 20.71 -14.25 12.39
C GLU A 327 21.79 -13.17 12.69
N ASN A 328 21.60 -12.38 13.76
CA ASN A 328 22.38 -11.21 14.26
C ASN A 328 22.17 -9.85 13.53
N SER A 329 21.44 -8.95 14.20
CA SER A 329 20.80 -7.74 13.64
C SER A 329 21.54 -6.41 13.81
N VAL A 330 22.64 -6.35 14.56
CA VAL A 330 23.38 -5.09 14.76
C VAL A 330 24.30 -4.81 13.57
N ASP A 331 24.95 -5.84 13.04
CA ASP A 331 25.93 -5.69 11.95
C ASP A 331 25.29 -5.22 10.64
N TRP A 332 24.03 -5.61 10.38
CA TRP A 332 23.37 -5.29 9.11
C TRP A 332 23.18 -3.80 8.87
N TYR A 333 22.68 -3.06 9.86
CA TYR A 333 22.45 -1.63 9.68
C TYR A 333 23.79 -0.90 9.44
N TYR A 334 24.84 -1.25 10.19
CA TYR A 334 26.16 -0.64 9.97
C TYR A 334 26.72 -0.97 8.59
N GLU A 335 26.52 -2.19 8.09
CA GLU A 335 26.86 -2.54 6.71
C GLU A 335 26.04 -1.75 5.68
N VAL A 336 24.73 -1.59 5.88
CA VAL A 336 23.87 -0.74 5.02
C VAL A 336 24.36 0.70 5.05
N LYS A 337 24.66 1.22 6.25
CA LYS A 337 25.16 2.58 6.41
C LYS A 337 26.48 2.77 5.67
N GLU A 338 27.44 1.87 5.85
CA GLU A 338 28.76 1.97 5.24
C GLU A 338 28.72 1.79 3.72
N LYS A 339 28.04 0.75 3.23
CA LYS A 339 28.10 0.34 1.82
C LYS A 339 27.08 1.04 0.93
N ILE A 340 25.96 1.50 1.50
CA ILE A 340 24.86 2.12 0.75
C ILE A 340 24.68 3.57 1.16
N LEU A 341 24.34 3.86 2.43
CA LEU A 341 23.98 5.23 2.81
C LEU A 341 25.17 6.19 2.65
N ASN A 342 26.38 5.80 3.02
CA ASN A 342 27.58 6.63 2.88
C ASN A 342 28.18 6.61 1.47
N ASN A 343 27.62 5.83 0.54
CA ASN A 343 28.11 5.76 -0.83
C ASN A 343 27.84 7.10 -1.55
N ALA A 344 28.86 7.65 -2.24
CA ALA A 344 28.74 8.93 -2.92
C ALA A 344 27.68 8.95 -4.03
N ASP A 345 27.53 7.84 -4.75
CA ASP A 345 26.53 7.69 -5.81
C ASP A 345 25.11 7.67 -5.21
N PHE A 346 24.95 7.00 -4.07
CA PHE A 346 23.67 6.97 -3.34
C PHE A 346 23.32 8.34 -2.75
N GLN A 347 24.29 9.07 -2.20
CA GLN A 347 24.06 10.43 -1.71
C GLN A 347 23.61 11.38 -2.83
N LYS A 348 24.08 11.15 -4.06
CA LYS A 348 23.64 11.90 -5.24
C LYS A 348 22.25 11.47 -5.73
N TYR A 349 21.96 10.16 -5.72
CA TYR A 349 20.68 9.59 -6.14
C TYR A 349 20.13 8.63 -5.08
N PRO A 350 19.50 9.16 -4.01
CA PRO A 350 19.05 8.37 -2.85
C PRO A 350 17.76 7.61 -3.15
N CYS A 351 17.85 6.65 -4.06
CA CYS A 351 16.75 5.81 -4.54
C CYS A 351 16.61 4.57 -3.65
N VAL A 352 15.44 4.40 -3.03
CA VAL A 352 15.15 3.26 -2.15
C VAL A 352 13.79 2.63 -2.45
N THR A 353 12.97 3.29 -3.26
CA THR A 353 11.72 2.78 -3.80
C THR A 353 11.82 2.68 -5.33
N ARG A 354 11.00 1.82 -5.95
CA ARG A 354 10.99 1.74 -7.42
C ARG A 354 10.56 3.07 -8.06
N GLU A 355 9.69 3.82 -7.37
CA GLU A 355 9.23 5.13 -7.79
C GLU A 355 10.37 6.15 -7.78
N ASP A 356 11.32 6.08 -6.84
CA ASP A 356 12.48 6.98 -6.86
C ASP A 356 13.29 6.80 -8.15
N PHE A 357 13.57 5.55 -8.53
CA PHE A 357 14.27 5.26 -9.79
C PHE A 357 13.48 5.77 -11.00
N PHE A 358 12.16 5.57 -11.01
CA PHE A 358 11.31 6.11 -12.06
C PHE A 358 11.39 7.64 -12.15
N ASP A 359 11.24 8.33 -11.02
CA ASP A 359 11.25 9.78 -10.95
C ASP A 359 12.60 10.35 -11.44
N TYR A 360 13.73 9.85 -10.92
CA TYR A 360 15.05 10.30 -11.34
C TYR A 360 15.38 10.00 -12.81
N MET A 361 14.94 8.85 -13.34
CA MET A 361 15.12 8.54 -14.77
C MET A 361 14.35 9.52 -15.66
N VAL A 362 13.10 9.86 -15.30
CA VAL A 362 12.31 10.87 -16.01
C VAL A 362 12.97 12.26 -15.92
N GLU A 363 13.50 12.62 -14.76
CA GLU A 363 14.25 13.88 -14.58
C GLU A 363 15.54 13.93 -15.41
N CYS A 364 16.18 12.78 -15.62
CA CYS A 364 17.33 12.65 -16.53
C CYS A 364 16.94 12.70 -18.02
N GLY A 365 15.66 12.82 -18.34
CA GLY A 365 15.16 12.98 -19.71
C GLY A 365 14.71 11.70 -20.40
N LEU A 366 14.63 10.57 -19.69
CA LEU A 366 13.99 9.36 -20.23
C LEU A 366 12.49 9.59 -20.37
N ASP A 367 11.91 9.00 -21.42
CA ASP A 367 10.47 8.96 -21.50
C ASP A 367 9.88 8.07 -20.39
N ARG A 368 8.61 8.30 -20.06
CA ARG A 368 7.94 7.59 -18.96
C ARG A 368 7.85 6.08 -19.24
N PRO A 369 7.56 5.60 -20.48
CA PRO A 369 7.58 4.18 -20.78
C PRO A 369 8.92 3.48 -20.52
N GLU A 370 10.03 4.08 -20.96
CA GLU A 370 11.36 3.57 -20.75
C GLU A 370 11.75 3.59 -19.27
N ALA A 371 11.50 4.71 -18.58
CA ALA A 371 11.72 4.83 -17.14
C ALA A 371 10.92 3.79 -16.33
N TYR A 372 9.67 3.52 -16.71
CA TYR A 372 8.85 2.48 -16.08
C TYR A 372 9.40 1.07 -16.32
N LYS A 373 9.77 0.76 -17.58
CA LYS A 373 10.37 -0.53 -17.93
C LYS A 373 11.59 -0.80 -17.06
N PHE A 374 12.51 0.16 -16.98
CA PHE A 374 13.74 -0.01 -16.23
C PHE A 374 13.53 0.02 -14.72
N SER A 375 12.57 0.78 -14.18
CA SER A 375 12.27 0.72 -12.74
C SER A 375 11.74 -0.66 -12.32
N GLU A 376 10.96 -1.35 -13.16
CA GLU A 376 10.54 -2.73 -12.93
C GLU A 376 11.68 -3.75 -13.13
N ILE A 377 12.68 -3.47 -13.98
CA ILE A 377 13.90 -4.28 -14.10
C ILE A 377 14.76 -4.17 -12.82
N ILE A 378 14.98 -2.94 -12.36
CA ILE A 378 15.77 -2.62 -11.15
C ILE A 378 15.12 -3.26 -9.92
N ARG A 379 13.81 -3.08 -9.74
CA ARG A 379 13.05 -3.68 -8.63
C ARG A 379 13.22 -5.19 -8.54
N LYS A 380 13.41 -5.88 -9.66
CA LYS A 380 13.55 -7.35 -9.72
C LYS A 380 15.02 -7.80 -9.63
N GLY A 381 15.94 -6.88 -9.35
CA GLY A 381 17.38 -7.16 -9.24
C GLY A 381 18.03 -7.59 -10.55
N ARG A 382 17.44 -7.21 -11.69
CA ARG A 382 17.92 -7.63 -13.01
C ARG A 382 18.85 -6.62 -13.68
N SER A 383 18.90 -5.37 -13.18
CA SER A 383 19.75 -4.30 -13.71
C SER A 383 21.23 -4.66 -13.90
N PRO A 384 21.91 -5.45 -13.04
CA PRO A 384 23.32 -5.78 -13.26
C PRO A 384 23.59 -6.71 -14.45
N ARG A 385 22.54 -7.30 -15.05
CA ARG A 385 22.66 -8.29 -16.13
C ARG A 385 21.87 -7.87 -17.37
N GLU A 386 21.50 -6.58 -17.46
CA GLU A 386 20.65 -6.05 -18.51
C GLU A 386 21.46 -5.08 -19.41
N PRO A 387 21.94 -5.53 -20.59
CA PRO A 387 22.74 -4.69 -21.47
C PRO A 387 22.02 -3.42 -21.93
N GLU A 388 20.68 -3.47 -22.08
CA GLU A 388 19.89 -2.30 -22.43
C GLU A 388 19.89 -1.25 -21.31
N PHE A 389 20.00 -1.67 -20.04
CA PHE A 389 20.10 -0.76 -18.91
C PHE A 389 21.47 -0.04 -18.89
N ASP A 390 22.54 -0.76 -19.21
CA ASP A 390 23.89 -0.18 -19.29
C ASP A 390 23.99 0.86 -20.42
N ALA A 391 23.26 0.65 -21.51
CA ALA A 391 23.21 1.56 -22.66
C ALA A 391 22.39 2.83 -22.43
N LEU A 392 21.64 2.94 -21.33
CA LEU A 392 20.82 4.12 -21.04
C LEU A 392 21.67 5.39 -20.93
N SER A 393 21.13 6.49 -21.47
CA SER A 393 21.74 7.83 -21.36
C SER A 393 21.35 8.50 -20.03
N ILE A 394 21.56 7.80 -18.91
CA ILE A 394 21.40 8.32 -17.55
C ILE A 394 22.77 8.39 -16.83
N PRO A 395 22.90 9.22 -15.78
CA PRO A 395 24.13 9.33 -14.99
C PRO A 395 24.62 7.98 -14.48
N GLU A 396 25.93 7.74 -14.54
CA GLU A 396 26.53 6.46 -14.13
C GLU A 396 26.31 6.19 -12.64
N GLU A 397 26.27 7.23 -11.81
CA GLU A 397 26.00 7.10 -10.39
C GLU A 397 24.60 6.53 -10.13
N LEU A 398 23.59 6.92 -10.93
CA LEU A 398 22.24 6.35 -10.83
C LEU A 398 22.24 4.86 -11.24
N LYS A 399 23.01 4.49 -12.27
CA LYS A 399 23.18 3.08 -12.67
C LYS A 399 23.86 2.26 -11.58
N ASN A 400 24.89 2.82 -10.93
CA ASN A 400 25.59 2.16 -9.84
C ASN A 400 24.67 1.88 -8.66
N VAL A 401 23.88 2.88 -8.23
CA VAL A 401 22.86 2.70 -7.18
C VAL A 401 21.85 1.62 -7.57
N ALA A 402 21.33 1.67 -8.79
CA ALA A 402 20.38 0.67 -9.29
C ALA A 402 20.94 -0.76 -9.30
N LYS A 403 22.25 -0.94 -9.50
CA LYS A 403 22.92 -2.25 -9.49
C LYS A 403 23.20 -2.79 -8.08
N MET A 404 23.00 -1.99 -7.02
CA MET A 404 23.14 -2.46 -5.64
C MET A 404 21.97 -3.35 -5.20
N TYR A 405 20.79 -3.17 -5.79
CA TYR A 405 19.55 -3.81 -5.33
C TYR A 405 19.27 -5.16 -5.99
N ALA A 406 18.94 -6.15 -5.16
CA ALA A 406 18.37 -7.43 -5.58
C ALA A 406 16.83 -7.39 -5.59
N TYR A 407 16.23 -6.57 -4.73
CA TYR A 407 14.81 -6.27 -4.75
C TYR A 407 14.52 -4.88 -4.17
N VAL A 408 13.60 -4.13 -4.79
CA VAL A 408 13.21 -2.78 -4.37
C VAL A 408 11.71 -2.71 -4.07
N PHE A 409 11.38 -2.22 -2.87
CA PHE A 409 10.01 -2.05 -2.39
C PHE A 409 9.29 -0.88 -3.08
N PRO A 410 7.95 -0.93 -3.14
CA PRO A 410 7.17 0.19 -3.63
C PRO A 410 6.85 1.25 -2.58
N ARG A 411 6.91 2.52 -3.00
CA ARG A 411 6.62 3.69 -2.18
C ARG A 411 5.23 3.66 -1.55
N ALA A 412 4.19 3.30 -2.33
CA ALA A 412 2.81 3.24 -1.86
C ALA A 412 2.62 2.31 -0.65
N HIS A 413 3.25 1.14 -0.67
CA HIS A 413 3.21 0.18 0.44
C HIS A 413 3.87 0.75 1.69
N CYS A 414 5.05 1.36 1.55
CA CYS A 414 5.77 1.97 2.66
C CYS A 414 4.98 3.13 3.28
N ILE A 415 4.31 3.95 2.46
CA ILE A 415 3.46 5.04 2.97
C ILE A 415 2.27 4.49 3.77
N GLU A 416 1.56 3.47 3.27
CA GLU A 416 0.41 2.87 3.98
C GLU A 416 0.80 2.37 5.38
N TYR A 417 1.93 1.67 5.49
CA TYR A 417 2.44 1.20 6.79
C TYR A 417 2.87 2.36 7.69
N LEU A 418 3.57 3.34 7.14
CA LEU A 418 4.00 4.50 7.92
C LEU A 418 2.82 5.31 8.47
N LEU A 419 1.79 5.54 7.65
CA LEU A 419 0.57 6.23 8.08
C LEU A 419 -0.22 5.41 9.11
N MET A 420 -0.14 4.08 9.05
CA MET A 420 -0.71 3.20 10.08
C MET A 420 0.06 3.33 11.41
N TYR A 421 1.40 3.35 11.39
CA TYR A 421 2.22 3.57 12.58
C TYR A 421 2.06 4.97 13.17
N ALA A 422 1.91 5.98 12.33
CA ALA A 422 1.61 7.34 12.78
C ALA A 422 0.27 7.39 13.53
N ARG A 423 -0.76 6.66 13.08
CA ARG A 423 -2.03 6.55 13.84
C ARG A 423 -1.84 5.87 15.20
N MET A 424 -0.99 4.85 15.29
CA MET A 424 -0.64 4.24 16.59
C MET A 424 0.02 5.26 17.52
N ALA A 425 0.99 6.01 17.01
CA ALA A 425 1.66 7.07 17.76
C ALA A 425 0.69 8.17 18.21
N TYR A 426 -0.30 8.53 17.37
CA TYR A 426 -1.37 9.45 17.75
C TYR A 426 -2.13 8.95 18.98
N TYR A 427 -2.59 7.68 18.98
CA TYR A 427 -3.27 7.10 20.14
C TYR A 427 -2.40 7.06 21.41
N MET A 428 -1.09 6.79 21.25
CA MET A 428 -0.16 6.82 22.37
C MET A 428 -0.05 8.21 22.99
N LYS A 429 0.02 9.27 22.17
CA LYS A 429 0.05 10.67 22.65
C LYS A 429 -1.28 11.10 23.24
N TRP A 430 -2.38 10.61 22.68
CA TRP A 430 -3.73 10.89 23.18
C TRP A 430 -3.93 10.33 24.60
N ASP A 431 -3.62 9.05 24.83
CA ASP A 431 -3.62 8.46 26.17
C ASP A 431 -2.67 7.24 26.24
N SER A 432 -1.53 7.44 26.87
CA SER A 432 -0.48 6.42 26.99
C SER A 432 -0.88 5.23 27.89
N ARG A 433 -1.81 5.42 28.84
CA ARG A 433 -2.30 4.34 29.72
C ARG A 433 -3.24 3.43 28.95
N VAL A 434 -4.18 4.02 28.22
CA VAL A 434 -5.08 3.27 27.32
C VAL A 434 -4.26 2.55 26.26
N TYR A 435 -3.30 3.24 25.66
CA TYR A 435 -2.41 2.67 24.66
C TYR A 435 -1.64 1.45 25.19
N SER A 436 -0.99 1.59 26.35
CA SER A 436 -0.25 0.51 27.00
C SER A 436 -1.12 -0.69 27.33
N SER A 437 -2.41 -0.49 27.63
CA SER A 437 -3.36 -1.59 27.90
C SER A 437 -3.67 -2.48 26.69
N VAL A 438 -3.38 -1.99 25.48
CA VAL A 438 -3.55 -2.72 24.22
C VAL A 438 -2.21 -3.33 23.78
N ILE A 439 -1.14 -2.54 23.76
CA ILE A 439 0.15 -2.96 23.17
C ILE A 439 1.02 -3.79 24.11
N ASN A 440 0.96 -3.55 25.42
CA ASN A 440 1.81 -4.25 26.40
C ASN A 440 1.14 -5.49 27.03
N LYS A 441 0.10 -6.06 26.40
CA LYS A 441 -0.38 -7.39 26.79
C LYS A 441 0.61 -8.44 26.29
N LYS A 442 1.72 -8.58 27.01
CA LYS A 442 2.50 -9.83 27.07
C LYS A 442 1.95 -10.71 28.18
#